data_AF-A0A395RB54-F1
#
_entry.id   AF-A0A395RB54-F1
#
_cell.length_a   1.000
_cell.length_b   1.000
_cell.length_c   1.000
_cell.angle_alpha   90.00
_cell.angle_beta   90.00
_cell.angle_gamma   90.00
#
_symmetry.space_group_name_H-M   'P 1'
#
loop_
_entity.id
_entity.type
_entity.pdbx_description
1 polymer ?
#
loop_
_entity_poly.entity_id
_entity_poly.type
_entity_poly.pdbx_seq_one_letter_code
_entity_poly.pdbx_strand_id
1 'polypeptide(L)'
;MAAIGFDLLIALYLRLFKYDGSGFNRQTGMVTVARRFRKPFVAPFYEFDVTMEYRPGSHGSGGMALWLHHRYTTCEVFLGGKLHPLGLSPEEAMAFWDCLQRYMDTSQPLPDLPVLEQFRHLDPTTAQYDAQSGRPPRRWRDTNARAWQRRGQHESMRRNAAYRWQQHPCILRARIDPELSIEAYYREQEARGVQATPKADDYDNVHRG
;
A
#
# COMPACT_ATOMS: atom_id res chain seq x y z
N MET A 1 -16.97 -35.82 7.10
CA MET A 1 -18.25 -35.14 6.76
C MET A 1 -18.37 -33.81 7.52
N ALA A 2 -17.39 -32.89 7.36
CA ALA A 2 -17.37 -31.61 8.09
C ALA A 2 -16.92 -30.41 7.22
N ALA A 3 -16.93 -30.55 5.89
CA ALA A 3 -16.50 -29.49 4.97
C ALA A 3 -17.60 -28.46 4.68
N ILE A 4 -18.87 -28.88 4.69
CA ILE A 4 -19.99 -28.04 4.21
C ILE A 4 -20.28 -26.85 5.14
N GLY A 5 -20.05 -26.98 6.45
CA GLY A 5 -20.36 -25.93 7.42
C GLY A 5 -19.41 -24.73 7.35
N PHE A 6 -18.11 -24.98 7.14
CA PHE A 6 -17.11 -23.90 7.10
C PHE A 6 -17.17 -23.13 5.78
N ASP A 7 -17.37 -23.83 4.66
CA ASP A 7 -17.58 -23.18 3.36
C ASP A 7 -18.84 -22.31 3.35
N LEU A 8 -19.92 -22.74 4.03
CA LEU A 8 -21.15 -21.96 4.16
C LEU A 8 -20.96 -20.75 5.08
N LEU A 9 -20.19 -20.87 6.16
CA LEU A 9 -19.81 -19.75 7.02
C LEU A 9 -18.90 -18.76 6.29
N ILE A 10 -17.94 -19.23 5.50
CA ILE A 10 -17.12 -18.37 4.63
C ILE A 10 -18.00 -17.70 3.58
N ALA A 11 -18.91 -18.41 2.92
CA ALA A 11 -19.80 -17.83 1.93
C ALA A 11 -20.74 -16.77 2.55
N LEU A 12 -21.25 -17.02 3.77
CA LEU A 12 -22.03 -16.06 4.53
C LEU A 12 -21.16 -14.86 4.94
N TYR A 13 -19.95 -15.10 5.43
CA TYR A 13 -18.98 -14.06 5.78
C TYR A 13 -18.64 -13.18 4.57
N LEU A 14 -18.32 -13.76 3.40
CA LEU A 14 -18.02 -13.03 2.17
C LEU A 14 -19.24 -12.27 1.62
N ARG A 15 -20.47 -12.77 1.86
CA ARG A 15 -21.72 -12.03 1.55
C ARG A 15 -21.95 -10.85 2.47
N LEU A 16 -21.64 -11.01 3.76
CA LEU A 16 -21.87 -10.00 4.80
C LEU A 16 -20.76 -8.94 4.83
N PHE A 17 -19.51 -9.36 4.68
CA PHE A 17 -18.32 -8.53 4.60
C PHE A 17 -17.96 -8.28 3.15
N LYS A 18 -18.77 -7.42 2.51
CA LYS A 18 -18.39 -6.81 1.23
C LYS A 18 -17.11 -6.00 1.42
N TYR A 19 -16.27 -5.98 0.38
CA TYR A 19 -15.15 -5.07 0.27
C TYR A 19 -15.57 -3.66 0.68
N ASP A 20 -14.85 -3.09 1.65
CA ASP A 20 -15.21 -1.84 2.32
C ASP A 20 -15.02 -0.60 1.43
N GLY A 21 -14.40 -0.78 0.26
CA GLY A 21 -14.04 0.30 -0.66
C GLY A 21 -12.63 0.85 -0.40
N SER A 22 -11.92 0.36 0.61
CA SER A 22 -10.56 0.81 0.93
C SER A 22 -9.55 0.25 -0.06
N GLY A 23 -8.78 1.10 -0.73
CA GLY A 23 -7.79 0.62 -1.69
C GLY A 23 -6.79 1.69 -2.12
N PHE A 24 -5.68 1.20 -2.67
CA PHE A 24 -4.63 2.00 -3.29
C PHE A 24 -4.81 1.97 -4.80
N ASN A 25 -5.16 3.11 -5.39
CA ASN A 25 -5.35 3.20 -6.83
C ASN A 25 -4.08 3.76 -7.49
N ARG A 26 -3.36 2.87 -8.18
CA ARG A 26 -2.15 3.22 -8.94
C ARG A 26 -2.41 4.23 -10.05
N GLN A 27 -3.54 4.10 -10.77
CA GLN A 27 -3.82 4.95 -11.94
C GLN A 27 -4.14 6.40 -11.53
N THR A 28 -4.88 6.57 -10.44
CA THR A 28 -5.26 7.91 -9.94
C THR A 28 -4.27 8.47 -8.92
N GLY A 29 -3.41 7.62 -8.34
CA GLY A 29 -2.52 8.01 -7.23
C GLY A 29 -3.23 8.18 -5.89
N MET A 30 -4.52 7.83 -5.79
CA MET A 30 -5.36 8.08 -4.62
C MET A 30 -5.42 6.88 -3.69
N VAL A 31 -5.45 7.16 -2.39
CA VAL A 31 -5.73 6.20 -1.32
C VAL A 31 -7.16 6.43 -0.86
N THR A 32 -7.98 5.38 -0.92
CA THR A 32 -9.32 5.37 -0.35
C THR A 32 -9.32 4.56 0.93
N VAL A 33 -9.90 5.10 1.99
CA VAL A 33 -10.02 4.48 3.31
C VAL A 33 -11.49 4.53 3.73
N ALA A 34 -12.12 3.37 3.80
CA ALA A 34 -13.49 3.25 4.28
C ALA A 34 -13.57 3.63 5.76
N ARG A 35 -14.62 4.36 6.13
CA ARG A 35 -14.90 4.75 7.51
C ARG A 35 -16.28 4.24 7.90
N ARG A 36 -16.37 3.66 9.09
CA ARG A 36 -17.64 3.15 9.61
C ARG A 36 -18.63 4.31 9.79
N PHE A 37 -19.81 4.20 9.17
CA PHE A 37 -20.89 5.20 9.22
C PHE A 37 -20.50 6.62 8.76
N ARG A 38 -19.42 6.77 7.98
CA ARG A 38 -18.99 8.06 7.42
C ARG A 38 -18.62 7.88 5.95
N LYS A 39 -18.52 8.99 5.21
CA LYS A 39 -17.98 8.96 3.84
C LYS A 39 -16.55 8.41 3.86
N PRO A 40 -16.15 7.63 2.84
CA PRO A 40 -14.76 7.20 2.68
C PRO A 40 -13.82 8.40 2.65
N PHE A 41 -12.65 8.23 3.24
CA PHE A 41 -11.57 9.20 3.16
C PHE A 41 -10.74 8.92 1.92
N VAL A 42 -10.57 9.92 1.07
CA VAL A 42 -9.85 9.85 -0.20
C VAL A 42 -8.80 10.94 -0.19
N ALA A 43 -7.53 10.58 -0.35
CA ALA A 43 -6.43 11.53 -0.43
C ALA A 43 -5.30 10.97 -1.31
N PRO A 44 -4.49 11.82 -1.97
CA PRO A 44 -3.31 11.39 -2.69
C PRO A 44 -2.32 10.64 -1.81
N PHE A 45 -1.68 9.58 -2.34
CA PHE A 45 -0.74 8.75 -1.58
C PHE A 45 0.47 9.51 -1.05
N TYR A 46 0.94 10.52 -1.78
CA TYR A 46 2.10 11.32 -1.37
C TYR A 46 1.83 12.24 -0.16
N GLU A 47 0.58 12.37 0.28
CA GLU A 47 0.20 13.09 1.51
C GLU A 47 0.33 12.23 2.77
N PHE A 48 0.62 10.94 2.62
CA PHE A 48 0.76 10.01 3.73
C PHE A 48 2.23 9.80 4.08
N ASP A 49 2.56 9.96 5.35
CA ASP A 49 3.86 9.58 5.91
C ASP A 49 3.80 8.19 6.52
N VAL A 50 4.86 7.41 6.32
CA VAL A 50 4.96 6.06 6.87
C VAL A 50 5.68 6.09 8.22
N THR A 51 5.15 5.35 9.19
CA THR A 51 5.87 5.02 10.42
C THR A 51 5.95 3.50 10.58
N MET A 52 7.00 3.05 11.26
CA MET A 52 7.21 1.65 11.59
C MET A 52 7.08 1.47 13.10
N GLU A 53 6.10 0.66 13.52
CA GLU A 53 5.83 0.38 14.93
C GLU A 53 6.19 -1.09 15.22
N TYR A 54 6.93 -1.33 16.30
CA TYR A 54 7.12 -2.69 16.82
C TYR A 54 5.88 -3.13 17.60
N ARG A 55 5.24 -4.21 17.15
CA ARG A 55 4.05 -4.78 17.79
C ARG A 55 4.43 -6.05 18.56
N PRO A 56 4.41 -6.03 19.90
CA PRO A 56 4.61 -7.24 20.69
C PRO A 56 3.38 -8.14 20.57
N GLY A 57 3.62 -9.41 20.30
CA GLY A 57 2.66 -10.50 20.38
C GLY A 57 2.58 -11.07 21.81
N SER A 58 1.51 -11.81 22.07
CA SER A 58 1.15 -12.29 23.42
C SER A 58 2.17 -13.21 24.08
N HIS A 59 3.08 -13.83 23.33
CA HIS A 59 4.06 -14.80 23.83
C HIS A 59 5.52 -14.34 23.62
N GLY A 60 5.77 -13.04 23.51
CA GLY A 60 7.11 -12.51 23.24
C GLY A 60 7.57 -12.65 21.79
N SER A 61 6.75 -13.29 20.93
CA SER A 61 6.82 -13.05 19.49
C SER A 61 6.42 -11.61 19.20
N GLY A 62 6.87 -11.05 18.09
CA GLY A 62 6.52 -9.69 17.70
C GLY A 62 7.15 -9.36 16.37
N GLY A 63 6.73 -8.26 15.79
CA GLY A 63 7.40 -7.76 14.60
C GLY A 63 6.92 -6.38 14.22
N MET A 64 7.48 -5.89 13.14
CA MET A 64 7.22 -4.56 12.65
C MET A 64 5.89 -4.52 11.91
N ALA A 65 5.16 -3.44 12.13
CA ALA A 65 3.98 -3.08 11.36
C ALA A 65 4.10 -1.66 10.86
N LEU A 66 3.57 -1.43 9.66
CA LEU A 66 3.59 -0.11 9.04
C LEU A 66 2.26 0.60 9.22
N TRP A 67 2.36 1.89 9.50
CA TRP A 67 1.23 2.82 9.54
C TRP A 67 1.43 3.90 8.50
N LEU A 68 0.33 4.33 7.89
CA LEU A 68 0.29 5.54 7.08
C LEU A 68 -0.49 6.60 7.83
N HIS A 69 0.14 7.74 8.07
CA HIS A 69 -0.46 8.89 8.71
C HIS A 69 -0.65 9.98 7.66
N HIS A 70 -1.89 10.45 7.49
CA HIS A 70 -2.15 11.58 6.62
C HIS A 70 -1.59 12.86 7.26
N ARG A 71 -0.79 13.64 6.54
CA ARG A 71 -0.11 14.82 7.09
C ARG A 71 -1.03 15.87 7.69
N TYR A 72 -2.15 16.11 7.02
CA TYR A 72 -3.01 17.25 7.32
C TYR A 72 -4.27 16.89 8.11
N THR A 73 -4.47 15.61 8.43
CA THR A 73 -5.67 15.15 9.14
C THR A 73 -5.28 14.06 10.13
N THR A 74 -6.18 13.70 11.03
CA THR A 74 -5.99 12.56 11.97
C THR A 74 -6.25 11.20 11.32
N CYS A 75 -6.25 11.12 9.98
CA CYS A 75 -6.50 9.86 9.28
C CYS A 75 -5.26 8.96 9.33
N GLU A 76 -5.43 7.77 9.87
CA GLU A 76 -4.38 6.76 9.97
C GLU A 76 -4.82 5.45 9.33
N VAL A 77 -3.89 4.78 8.66
CA VAL A 77 -4.12 3.48 8.01
C VAL A 77 -3.11 2.48 8.54
N PHE A 78 -3.62 1.50 9.28
CA PHE A 78 -2.84 0.36 9.71
C PHE A 78 -2.68 -0.64 8.56
N LEU A 79 -1.45 -0.84 8.10
CA LEU A 79 -1.16 -1.79 7.02
C LEU A 79 -1.03 -3.23 7.53
N GLY A 80 -0.62 -3.40 8.79
CA GLY A 80 -0.37 -4.69 9.45
C GLY A 80 -1.59 -5.58 9.72
N GLY A 81 -2.78 -5.20 9.26
CA GLY A 81 -3.96 -6.07 9.26
C GLY A 81 -4.71 -6.06 7.93
N LYS A 82 -4.23 -5.28 6.95
CA LYS A 82 -4.92 -5.05 5.67
C LYS A 82 -4.13 -5.56 4.47
N LEU A 83 -2.81 -5.38 4.45
CA LEU A 83 -2.00 -5.62 3.25
C LEU A 83 -0.75 -6.47 3.46
N HIS A 84 -0.17 -6.47 4.66
CA HIS A 84 1.00 -7.29 4.96
C HIS A 84 0.76 -8.09 6.25
N PRO A 85 1.43 -9.25 6.42
CA PRO A 85 1.27 -10.05 7.63
C PRO A 85 1.86 -9.32 8.85
N LEU A 86 1.30 -9.59 10.02
CA LEU A 86 1.93 -9.23 11.28
C LEU A 86 3.23 -10.02 11.44
N GLY A 87 4.25 -9.41 12.05
CA GLY A 87 5.49 -10.11 12.38
C GLY A 87 6.63 -9.93 11.38
N LEU A 88 6.64 -8.87 10.55
CA LEU A 88 7.75 -8.60 9.64
C LEU A 88 9.03 -8.26 10.40
N SER A 89 10.19 -8.67 9.89
CA SER A 89 11.45 -8.05 10.29
C SER A 89 11.49 -6.58 9.85
N PRO A 90 12.35 -5.74 10.45
CA PRO A 90 12.54 -4.36 9.99
C PRO A 90 12.86 -4.26 8.49
N GLU A 91 13.69 -5.16 7.97
CA GLU A 91 14.11 -5.18 6.58
C GLU A 91 12.99 -5.66 5.65
N GLU A 92 12.16 -6.59 6.09
CA GLU A 92 10.96 -6.98 5.36
C GLU A 92 9.92 -5.86 5.33
N ALA A 93 9.75 -5.12 6.43
CA ALA A 93 8.89 -3.94 6.47
C ALA A 93 9.39 -2.86 5.49
N MET A 94 10.71 -2.60 5.45
CA MET A 94 11.30 -1.68 4.47
C MET A 94 11.12 -2.18 3.02
N ALA A 95 11.30 -3.48 2.76
CA ALA A 95 11.06 -4.07 1.44
C ALA A 95 9.60 -3.95 1.00
N PHE A 96 8.66 -4.17 1.92
CA PHE A 96 7.24 -4.01 1.66
C PHE A 96 6.90 -2.54 1.37
N TRP A 97 7.46 -1.59 2.13
CA TRP A 97 7.28 -0.17 1.89
C TRP A 97 7.79 0.25 0.50
N ASP A 98 8.96 -0.25 0.08
CA ASP A 98 9.46 -0.01 -1.27
C ASP A 98 8.54 -0.60 -2.36
N CYS A 99 8.01 -1.82 -2.14
CA CYS A 99 7.02 -2.40 -3.03
C CYS A 99 5.76 -1.52 -3.15
N LEU A 100 5.25 -0.99 -2.04
CA LEU A 100 4.07 -0.14 -2.03
C LEU A 100 4.32 1.18 -2.77
N GLN A 101 5.48 1.82 -2.54
CA GLN A 101 5.88 3.04 -3.26
C GLN A 101 5.97 2.77 -4.77
N ARG A 102 6.65 1.69 -5.19
CA ARG A 102 6.75 1.29 -6.60
C ARG A 102 5.40 0.95 -7.22
N TYR A 103 4.49 0.37 -6.44
CA TYR A 103 3.13 0.11 -6.89
C TYR A 103 2.35 1.41 -7.12
N MET A 104 2.55 2.44 -6.30
CA MET A 104 1.88 3.74 -6.49
C MET A 104 2.54 4.60 -7.58
N ASP A 105 3.83 4.38 -7.87
CA ASP A 105 4.57 5.10 -8.89
C ASP A 105 4.37 4.48 -10.29
N THR A 106 3.64 5.19 -11.16
CA THR A 106 3.36 4.77 -12.54
C THR A 106 4.56 4.86 -13.47
N SER A 107 5.60 5.61 -13.10
CA SER A 107 6.84 5.72 -13.87
C SER A 107 7.72 4.47 -13.78
N GLN A 108 7.49 3.65 -12.76
CA GLN A 108 8.23 2.40 -12.52
C GLN A 108 7.36 1.18 -12.83
N PRO A 109 7.96 0.05 -13.24
CA PRO A 109 7.21 -1.19 -13.40
C PRO A 109 6.69 -1.69 -12.05
N LEU A 110 5.55 -2.37 -12.09
CA LEU A 110 4.92 -2.98 -10.92
C LEU A 110 5.92 -3.88 -10.17
N PRO A 111 5.87 -3.89 -8.82
CA PRO A 111 6.72 -4.77 -8.05
C PRO A 111 6.43 -6.23 -8.39
N ASP A 112 7.47 -7.07 -8.37
CA ASP A 112 7.34 -8.47 -8.76
C ASP A 112 6.76 -9.30 -7.61
N LEU A 113 5.43 -9.30 -7.51
CA LEU A 113 4.67 -10.01 -6.49
C LEU A 113 3.73 -11.03 -7.15
N PRO A 114 3.52 -12.21 -6.53
CA PRO A 114 2.60 -13.22 -7.05
C PRO A 114 1.18 -12.69 -7.32
N VAL A 115 0.67 -11.84 -6.42
CA VAL A 115 -0.68 -11.25 -6.54
C VAL A 115 -0.82 -10.29 -7.73
N LEU A 116 0.28 -9.68 -8.16
CA LEU A 116 0.28 -8.73 -9.27
C LEU A 116 0.53 -9.39 -10.63
N GLU A 117 0.99 -10.65 -10.66
CA GLU A 117 1.36 -11.36 -11.89
C GLU A 117 0.25 -11.30 -12.94
N GLN A 118 -1.00 -11.54 -12.53
CA GLN A 118 -2.15 -11.55 -13.44
C GLN A 118 -2.47 -10.17 -14.04
N PHE A 119 -1.98 -9.09 -13.45
CA PHE A 119 -2.26 -7.72 -13.89
C PHE A 119 -1.08 -7.06 -14.61
N ARG A 120 0.11 -7.68 -14.61
CA ARG A 120 1.33 -7.06 -15.18
C ARG A 120 1.21 -6.65 -16.65
N HIS A 121 0.48 -7.43 -17.44
CA HIS A 121 0.24 -7.15 -18.86
C HIS A 121 -0.73 -5.99 -19.10
N LEU A 122 -1.51 -5.58 -18.09
CA LEU A 122 -2.45 -4.46 -18.17
C LEU A 122 -1.78 -3.10 -17.90
N ASP A 123 -0.61 -3.09 -17.24
CA ASP A 123 0.14 -1.88 -16.95
C ASP A 123 1.18 -1.65 -18.08
N PRO A 124 1.09 -0.54 -18.84
CA PRO A 124 1.93 -0.32 -20.02
C PRO A 124 3.41 -0.22 -19.68
N THR A 125 3.76 0.47 -18.59
CA THR A 125 5.14 0.60 -18.09
C THR A 125 5.72 -0.78 -17.75
N THR A 126 4.94 -1.62 -17.06
CA THR A 126 5.32 -2.97 -16.70
C THR A 126 5.44 -3.88 -17.91
N ALA A 127 4.49 -3.83 -18.85
CA ALA A 127 4.51 -4.65 -20.05
C ALA A 127 5.75 -4.35 -20.92
N GLN A 128 6.11 -3.07 -21.07
CA GLN A 128 7.32 -2.66 -21.78
C GLN A 128 8.58 -3.16 -21.07
N TYR A 129 8.66 -3.02 -19.75
CA TYR A 129 9.80 -3.49 -18.96
C TYR A 129 9.94 -5.02 -19.00
N ASP A 130 8.85 -5.75 -18.88
CA ASP A 130 8.84 -7.22 -18.92
C ASP A 130 9.27 -7.73 -20.32
N ALA A 131 8.86 -7.06 -21.39
CA ALA A 131 9.29 -7.35 -22.75
C ALA A 131 10.80 -7.11 -22.96
N GLN A 132 11.34 -6.02 -22.42
CA GLN A 132 12.77 -5.69 -22.51
C GLN A 132 13.65 -6.63 -21.66
N SER A 133 13.18 -6.99 -20.46
CA SER A 133 13.91 -7.86 -19.54
C SER A 133 13.77 -9.36 -19.85
N GLY A 134 12.87 -9.73 -20.76
CA GLY A 134 12.59 -11.12 -21.09
C GLY A 134 11.98 -11.91 -19.92
N ARG A 135 11.27 -11.23 -19.00
CA ARG A 135 10.67 -11.87 -17.82
C ARG A 135 9.57 -12.85 -18.25
N PRO A 136 9.56 -14.10 -17.77
CA PRO A 136 8.48 -15.05 -18.05
C PRO A 136 7.11 -14.54 -17.54
N PRO A 137 6.04 -14.60 -18.35
CA PRO A 137 4.73 -14.05 -17.97
C PRO A 137 4.05 -14.81 -16.82
N ARG A 138 4.36 -16.10 -16.66
CA ARG A 138 3.81 -16.99 -15.62
C ARG A 138 4.86 -17.37 -14.57
N ARG A 139 5.87 -16.53 -14.34
CA ARG A 139 6.99 -16.80 -13.43
C ARG A 139 6.53 -17.37 -12.09
N TRP A 140 5.59 -16.72 -11.41
CA TRP A 140 5.12 -17.11 -10.08
C TRP A 140 4.23 -18.35 -10.13
N ARG A 141 3.32 -18.43 -11.12
CA ARG A 141 2.50 -19.63 -11.33
C ARG A 141 3.33 -20.88 -11.60
N ASP A 142 4.40 -20.75 -12.39
CA ASP A 142 5.28 -21.84 -12.78
C ASP A 142 6.36 -22.12 -11.68
N THR A 143 6.45 -21.27 -10.66
CA THR A 143 7.35 -21.48 -9.52
C THR A 143 6.82 -22.59 -8.62
N ASN A 144 7.67 -23.58 -8.32
CA ASN A 144 7.30 -24.65 -7.39
C ASN A 144 7.14 -24.13 -5.96
N ALA A 145 5.89 -24.11 -5.47
CA ALA A 145 5.55 -23.59 -4.13
C ALA A 145 6.34 -24.26 -2.99
N ARG A 146 6.58 -25.58 -3.06
CA ARG A 146 7.38 -26.29 -2.03
C ARG A 146 8.86 -25.93 -2.09
N ALA A 147 9.39 -25.63 -3.26
CA ALA A 147 10.77 -25.16 -3.42
C ALA A 147 10.91 -23.72 -2.93
N TRP A 148 9.91 -22.87 -3.22
CA TRP A 148 9.83 -21.50 -2.72
C TRP A 148 9.83 -21.45 -1.19
N GLN A 149 8.95 -22.22 -0.54
CA GLN A 149 8.87 -22.29 0.93
C GLN A 149 10.18 -22.80 1.56
N ARG A 150 10.84 -23.79 0.95
CA ARG A 150 12.07 -24.39 1.50
C ARG A 150 13.31 -23.53 1.33
N ARG A 151 13.41 -22.75 0.25
CA ARG A 151 14.63 -21.99 -0.09
C ARG A 151 14.36 -20.56 -0.52
N GLY A 152 13.43 -20.36 -1.46
CA GLY A 152 13.18 -19.04 -2.06
C GLY A 152 12.79 -17.96 -1.05
N GLN A 153 11.95 -18.28 -0.07
CA GLN A 153 11.57 -17.34 0.99
C GLN A 153 12.79 -16.92 1.81
N HIS A 154 13.57 -17.88 2.31
CA HIS A 154 14.75 -17.60 3.12
C HIS A 154 15.83 -16.83 2.33
N GLU A 155 16.03 -17.16 1.05
CA GLU A 155 16.93 -16.42 0.16
C GLU A 155 16.46 -14.97 -0.04
N SER A 156 15.16 -14.76 -0.24
CA SER A 156 14.58 -13.42 -0.34
C SER A 156 14.75 -12.63 0.95
N MET A 157 14.50 -13.25 2.11
CA MET A 157 14.71 -12.62 3.42
C MET A 157 16.18 -12.26 3.62
N ARG A 158 17.11 -13.17 3.29
CA ARG A 158 18.55 -12.92 3.36
C ARG A 158 18.99 -11.78 2.45
N ARG A 159 18.43 -11.69 1.24
CA ARG A 159 18.70 -10.58 0.32
C ARG A 159 18.17 -9.26 0.86
N ASN A 160 16.96 -9.25 1.43
CA ASN A 160 16.40 -8.05 2.06
C ASN A 160 17.26 -7.61 3.26
N ALA A 161 17.72 -8.55 4.09
CA ALA A 161 18.62 -8.28 5.21
C ALA A 161 19.97 -7.71 4.77
N ALA A 162 20.52 -8.20 3.65
CA ALA A 162 21.79 -7.72 3.10
C ALA A 162 21.66 -6.43 2.28
N TYR A 163 20.44 -6.03 1.91
CA TYR A 163 20.22 -4.85 1.10
C TYR A 163 20.52 -3.57 1.89
N ARG A 164 21.19 -2.62 1.23
CA ARG A 164 21.45 -1.31 1.83
C ARG A 164 20.19 -0.46 1.67
N TRP A 165 19.37 -0.43 2.72
CA TRP A 165 18.17 0.39 2.75
C TRP A 165 18.51 1.88 2.83
N GLN A 166 17.52 2.73 2.47
CA GLN A 166 17.57 4.19 2.59
C GLN A 166 18.70 4.88 1.78
N GLN A 167 19.11 4.30 0.65
CA GLN A 167 20.16 4.88 -0.21
C GLN A 167 19.62 5.95 -1.19
N HIS A 168 18.33 5.86 -1.55
CA HIS A 168 17.70 6.74 -2.53
C HIS A 168 16.57 7.54 -1.88
N PRO A 169 16.28 8.75 -2.36
CA PRO A 169 15.14 9.53 -1.87
C PRO A 169 13.83 8.78 -2.13
N CYS A 170 12.92 8.84 -1.17
CA CYS A 170 11.57 8.31 -1.32
C CYS A 170 10.73 9.20 -2.25
N ILE A 171 9.68 8.64 -2.85
CA ILE A 171 8.71 9.41 -3.65
C ILE A 171 7.98 10.46 -2.80
N LEU A 172 7.88 10.21 -1.49
CA LEU A 172 7.27 11.12 -0.54
C LEU A 172 8.20 12.31 -0.26
N ARG A 173 7.77 13.51 -0.65
CA ARG A 173 8.48 14.75 -0.31
C ARG A 173 8.04 15.25 1.04
N ALA A 174 8.93 15.76 1.89
CA ALA A 174 8.56 16.31 3.22
C ALA A 174 7.55 17.47 3.14
N ARG A 175 7.56 18.25 2.06
CA ARG A 175 6.54 19.25 1.71
C ARG A 175 6.19 19.10 0.24
N ILE A 176 4.91 19.29 -0.10
CA ILE A 176 4.42 19.24 -1.49
C ILE A 176 5.04 20.40 -2.28
N ASP A 177 4.88 21.60 -1.72
CA ASP A 177 5.53 22.84 -2.15
C ASP A 177 5.78 23.68 -0.87
N PRO A 178 7.02 24.14 -0.61
CA PRO A 178 7.31 24.97 0.56
C PRO A 178 6.67 26.37 0.51
N GLU A 179 6.27 26.85 -0.67
CA GLU A 179 5.69 28.20 -0.87
C GLU A 179 4.17 28.20 -0.86
N LEU A 180 3.53 27.04 -1.08
CA LEU A 180 2.08 26.92 -1.19
C LEU A 180 1.43 26.67 0.18
N SER A 181 0.37 27.42 0.50
CA SER A 181 -0.47 27.10 1.66
C SER A 181 -1.28 25.83 1.40
N ILE A 182 -1.64 25.11 2.47
CA ILE A 182 -2.43 23.87 2.34
C ILE A 182 -3.80 24.15 1.67
N GLU A 183 -4.41 25.29 1.99
CA GLU A 183 -5.63 25.75 1.33
C GLU A 183 -5.43 25.93 -0.18
N ALA A 184 -4.40 26.69 -0.60
CA ALA A 184 -4.13 26.97 -2.00
C ALA A 184 -3.84 25.67 -2.79
N TYR A 185 -3.14 24.73 -2.16
CA TYR A 185 -2.92 23.40 -2.69
C TYR A 185 -4.23 22.65 -2.95
N TYR A 186 -5.12 22.54 -1.96
CA TYR A 186 -6.38 21.82 -2.16
C TYR A 186 -7.32 22.55 -3.13
N ARG A 187 -7.29 23.88 -3.21
CA ARG A 187 -8.02 24.64 -4.24
C ARG A 187 -7.56 24.25 -5.64
N GLU A 188 -6.26 24.09 -5.84
CA GLU A 188 -5.71 23.66 -7.12
C GLU A 188 -6.12 22.22 -7.45
N GLN A 189 -6.11 21.31 -6.47
CA GLN A 189 -6.60 19.94 -6.64
C GLN A 189 -8.09 19.91 -7.01
N GLU A 190 -8.92 20.70 -6.33
CA GLU A 190 -10.34 20.87 -6.62
C GLU A 190 -10.56 21.41 -8.05
N ALA A 191 -9.77 22.41 -8.47
CA ALA A 191 -9.82 22.96 -9.83
C ALA A 191 -9.41 21.94 -10.90
N ARG A 192 -8.50 21.01 -10.58
CA ARG A 192 -8.13 19.87 -11.42
C ARG A 192 -9.17 18.73 -11.41
N GLY A 193 -10.24 18.88 -10.62
CA GLY A 193 -11.31 17.89 -10.49
C GLY A 193 -10.97 16.69 -9.60
N VAL A 194 -9.88 16.78 -8.81
CA VAL A 194 -9.49 15.72 -7.87
C VAL A 194 -10.43 15.75 -6.67
N GLN A 195 -11.18 14.67 -6.47
CA GLN A 195 -12.10 14.54 -5.33
C GLN A 195 -11.35 14.03 -4.10
N ALA A 196 -10.65 14.93 -3.41
CA ALA A 196 -10.08 14.66 -2.09
C ALA A 196 -11.13 14.88 -0.98
N THR A 197 -10.97 14.18 0.15
CA THR A 197 -11.83 14.35 1.33
C THR A 197 -11.48 15.57 2.15
N PRO A 198 -10.19 15.85 2.44
CA PRO A 198 -9.81 17.18 2.89
C PRO A 198 -10.13 18.18 1.77
N LYS A 199 -10.89 19.22 2.12
CA LYS A 199 -11.24 20.30 1.21
C LYS A 199 -10.39 21.53 1.51
N ALA A 200 -10.29 22.42 0.54
CA ALA A 200 -9.60 23.69 0.76
C ALA A 200 -10.22 24.49 1.92
N ASP A 201 -11.56 24.50 2.02
CA ASP A 201 -12.30 25.19 3.07
C ASP A 201 -11.96 24.69 4.48
N ASP A 202 -11.50 23.44 4.63
CA ASP A 202 -11.11 22.88 5.94
C ASP A 202 -9.83 23.53 6.51
N TYR A 203 -9.07 24.24 5.65
CA TYR A 203 -7.79 24.85 5.99
C TYR A 203 -7.80 26.37 5.90
N ASP A 204 -8.96 26.98 5.64
CA ASP A 204 -9.07 28.43 5.61
C ASP A 204 -8.82 29.04 7.00
N ASN A 205 -8.42 30.32 7.02
CA ASN A 205 -8.19 31.04 8.28
C ASN A 205 -9.50 31.42 8.99
N VAL A 206 -10.67 31.19 8.37
CA VAL A 206 -11.98 31.62 8.87
C VAL A 206 -12.60 30.54 9.76
N HIS A 207 -12.31 29.27 9.51
CA HIS A 207 -12.88 28.09 10.18
C HIS A 207 -11.95 27.50 11.24
N ARG A 208 -10.77 28.11 11.47
CA ARG A 208 -9.81 27.78 12.55
C ARG A 208 -10.14 28.43 13.91
N GLY A 209 -11.32 29.01 14.07
CA GLY A 209 -11.81 29.63 15.31
C GLY A 209 -12.01 28.64 16.45
#